data_AF-A0A5N7BR87-F1
#
_entry.id   AF-A0A5N7BR87-F1
#
_cell.length_a   1.000
_cell.length_b   1.000
_cell.length_c   1.000
_cell.angle_alpha   90.00
_cell.angle_beta   90.00
_cell.angle_gamma   90.00
#
_symmetry.space_group_name_H-M   'P 1'
#
loop_
_entity.id
_entity.type
_entity.pdbx_description
1 polymer ?
#
loop_
_entity_poly.entity_id
_entity_poly.type
_entity_poly.pdbx_seq_one_letter_code
_entity_poly.pdbx_strand_id
1 'polypeptide(L)'
;MSLLDCRALAESVHHVQATLENLELHINIYSEYAEKVEYISIYPVTGHLPLRELTNLRRLKVPLVMLFGWFPEEAPSMAEVLPVSLTYPYLTEDLRMQCTYEWREELVLAKLGEYYKNIKEAAPALEVFEFKPNRYDDQRGE
;
A
#
# COMPACT_ATOMS: atom_id res chain seq x y z
N MET A 1 -5.76 13.82 19.13
CA MET A 1 -6.51 13.15 18.05
C MET A 1 -6.48 14.07 16.82
N SER A 2 -5.44 13.97 15.99
CA SER A 2 -5.45 14.67 14.71
C SER A 2 -6.31 13.84 13.76
N LEU A 3 -7.51 14.33 13.44
CA LEU A 3 -8.18 13.86 12.24
C LEU A 3 -7.26 14.21 11.07
N LEU A 4 -6.75 13.19 10.40
CA LEU A 4 -6.09 13.35 9.12
C LEU A 4 -7.13 14.00 8.20
N ASP A 5 -6.92 15.25 7.79
CA ASP A 5 -7.79 15.88 6.81
C ASP A 5 -7.47 15.28 5.45
N CYS A 6 -8.12 14.15 5.16
CA CYS A 6 -7.98 13.42 3.91
C CYS A 6 -8.29 14.30 2.69
N ARG A 7 -9.09 15.36 2.87
CA ARG A 7 -9.40 16.32 1.81
C ARG A 7 -8.21 17.21 1.50
N ALA A 8 -7.61 17.82 2.52
CA ALA A 8 -6.41 18.63 2.35
C ALA A 8 -5.22 17.82 1.80
N LEU A 9 -5.10 16.56 2.22
CA LEU A 9 -4.11 15.62 1.65
C LEU A 9 -4.40 15.35 0.16
N ALA A 10 -5.64 15.03 -0.20
CA ALA A 10 -6.02 14.78 -1.59
C ALA A 10 -5.76 16.00 -2.48
N GLU A 11 -6.11 17.22 -2.02
CA GLU A 11 -5.84 18.47 -2.75
C GLU A 11 -4.35 18.71 -2.94
N SER A 12 -3.54 18.46 -1.90
CA SER A 12 -2.09 18.63 -1.95
C SER A 12 -1.45 17.63 -2.92
N VAL A 13 -1.89 16.36 -2.90
CA VAL A 13 -1.43 15.32 -3.84
C VAL A 13 -1.83 15.68 -5.27
N HIS A 14 -3.07 16.13 -5.49
CA HIS A 14 -3.53 16.57 -6.81
C HIS A 14 -2.73 17.80 -7.31
N HIS A 15 -2.34 18.72 -6.43
CA HIS A 15 -1.53 19.88 -6.80
C HIS A 15 -0.14 19.48 -7.33
N VAL A 16 0.46 18.44 -6.75
CA VAL A 16 1.79 17.96 -7.16
C VAL A 16 1.74 16.76 -8.12
N GLN A 17 0.56 16.35 -8.58
CA GLN A 17 0.37 15.11 -9.34
C GLN A 17 1.28 15.00 -10.57
N ALA A 18 1.50 16.14 -11.26
CA ALA A 18 2.30 16.23 -12.46
C ALA A 18 3.80 16.42 -12.17
N THR A 19 4.22 16.53 -10.92
CA THR A 19 5.63 16.76 -10.55
C THR A 19 6.15 15.74 -9.56
N LEU A 20 5.28 14.92 -8.98
CA LEU A 20 5.65 13.94 -7.97
C LEU A 20 6.37 12.75 -8.62
N GLU A 21 7.68 12.70 -8.45
CA GLU A 21 8.52 11.61 -8.98
C GLU A 21 8.75 10.48 -7.97
N ASN A 22 8.70 10.80 -6.68
CA ASN A 22 9.01 9.89 -5.59
C ASN A 22 7.93 10.00 -4.50
N LEU A 23 7.32 8.88 -4.12
CA LEU A 23 6.33 8.80 -3.07
C LEU A 23 6.68 7.66 -2.12
N GLU A 24 6.79 7.98 -0.83
CA GLU A 24 6.95 7.01 0.24
C GLU A 24 5.85 7.21 1.27
N LEU A 25 5.13 6.13 1.54
CA LEU A 25 4.02 6.09 2.48
C LEU A 25 4.31 5.02 3.53
N HIS A 26 3.92 5.32 4.76
CA HIS A 26 4.05 4.41 5.90
C HIS A 26 2.79 4.44 6.73
N ILE A 27 2.45 3.30 7.31
CA ILE A 27 1.41 3.21 8.33
C ILE A 27 2.09 2.82 9.63
N ASN A 28 2.00 3.71 10.61
CA ASN A 28 2.43 3.45 11.97
C ASN A 28 1.19 3.26 12.84
N ILE A 29 1.10 2.13 13.51
CA ILE A 29 0.06 1.90 14.51
C ILE A 29 0.56 2.51 15.81
N TYR A 30 -0.17 3.51 16.30
CA TYR A 30 0.10 4.14 17.58
C TYR A 30 -0.94 3.69 18.61
N SER A 31 -0.49 3.04 19.68
CA SER A 31 -1.36 2.72 20.83
C SER A 31 -0.63 3.06 22.13
N GLU A 32 -0.95 4.23 22.70
CA GLU A 32 -0.50 4.63 24.04
C GLU A 32 -1.13 3.80 25.17
N TYR A 33 -2.14 2.97 24.87
CA TYR A 33 -3.00 2.32 25.86
C TYR A 33 -3.16 0.81 25.67
N ALA A 34 -2.19 0.15 25.02
CA ALA A 34 -2.24 -1.27 24.66
C ALA A 34 -2.48 -2.25 25.84
N GLU A 35 -2.35 -1.80 27.09
CA GLU A 35 -2.52 -2.66 28.27
C GLU A 35 -3.97 -2.80 28.78
N LYS A 36 -4.91 -1.94 28.37
CA LYS A 36 -6.32 -2.02 28.80
C LYS A 36 -7.29 -1.65 27.69
N VAL A 37 -7.53 -2.61 26.80
CA VAL A 37 -8.59 -2.50 25.78
C VAL A 37 -9.83 -3.24 26.28
N GLU A 38 -10.83 -2.52 26.79
CA GLU A 38 -12.12 -3.09 27.20
C GLU A 38 -13.06 -3.37 26.01
N TYR A 39 -12.82 -2.71 24.86
CA TYR A 39 -13.61 -2.87 23.65
C TYR A 39 -12.76 -2.59 22.40
N ILE A 40 -12.84 -3.48 21.41
CA ILE A 40 -12.23 -3.27 20.09
C ILE A 40 -13.34 -2.86 19.13
N SER A 41 -13.40 -1.57 18.78
CA SER A 41 -14.16 -1.12 17.61
C SER A 41 -13.32 -1.41 16.37
N ILE A 42 -13.68 -2.49 15.70
CA ILE A 42 -13.06 -2.87 14.44
C ILE A 42 -13.80 -2.14 13.31
N TYR A 43 -13.15 -1.14 12.70
CA TYR A 43 -13.66 -0.49 11.50
C TYR A 43 -12.86 -0.93 10.28
N PRO A 44 -13.50 -1.50 9.25
CA PRO A 44 -12.85 -1.75 7.99
C PRO A 44 -12.40 -0.41 7.36
N VAL A 45 -11.12 -0.26 7.06
CA VAL A 45 -10.70 0.79 6.11
C VAL A 45 -11.02 0.31 4.70
N THR A 46 -11.89 1.05 4.04
CA THR A 46 -12.31 0.79 2.66
C THR A 46 -11.61 1.75 1.71
N GLY A 47 -11.35 1.29 0.48
CA GLY A 47 -10.76 2.09 -0.59
C GLY A 47 -9.25 1.90 -0.75
N HIS A 48 -8.70 2.56 -1.77
CA HIS A 48 -7.31 2.50 -2.16
C HIS A 48 -6.83 3.85 -2.69
N LEU A 49 -5.52 4.06 -2.73
CA LEU A 49 -4.95 5.29 -3.29
C LEU A 49 -5.06 5.29 -4.83
N PRO A 50 -5.54 6.39 -5.44
CA PRO A 50 -5.63 6.52 -6.89
C PRO A 50 -4.28 6.95 -7.51
N LEU A 51 -3.24 6.11 -7.37
CA LEU A 51 -1.88 6.49 -7.79
C LEU A 51 -1.71 6.57 -9.31
N ARG A 52 -2.63 5.99 -10.09
CA ARG A 52 -2.55 5.93 -11.56
C ARG A 52 -2.48 7.31 -12.22
N GLU A 53 -3.00 8.34 -11.57
CA GLU A 53 -3.01 9.72 -12.06
C GLU A 53 -1.65 10.42 -11.91
N LEU A 54 -0.72 9.85 -11.13
CA LEU A 54 0.61 10.39 -10.89
C LEU A 54 1.56 10.03 -12.03
N THR A 55 1.37 10.64 -13.20
CA THR A 55 2.02 10.26 -14.46
C THR A 55 3.54 10.41 -14.49
N ASN A 56 4.11 11.15 -13.54
CA ASN A 56 5.57 11.32 -13.41
C ASN A 56 6.15 10.52 -12.25
N LEU A 57 5.34 9.74 -11.53
CA LEU A 57 5.80 8.92 -10.42
C LEU A 57 6.68 7.79 -10.94
N ARG A 58 7.94 7.77 -10.50
CA ARG A 58 8.95 6.78 -10.88
C ARG A 58 9.26 5.83 -9.74
N ARG A 59 9.31 6.32 -8.50
CA ARG A 59 9.59 5.52 -7.30
C ARG A 59 8.42 5.57 -6.35
N LEU A 60 7.96 4.40 -5.92
CA LEU A 60 6.86 4.25 -4.99
C LEU A 60 7.24 3.27 -3.90
N LYS A 61 7.16 3.69 -2.64
CA LYS A 61 7.19 2.78 -1.49
C LYS A 61 5.88 2.90 -0.72
N VAL A 62 5.15 1.81 -0.60
CA VAL A 62 3.79 1.85 -0.06
C VAL A 62 3.38 0.52 0.58
N PRO A 63 2.63 0.55 1.70
CA PRO A 63 2.00 -0.63 2.25
C PRO A 63 0.96 -1.20 1.30
N LEU A 64 0.96 -2.51 1.13
CA LEU A 64 0.06 -3.26 0.24
C LEU A 64 -1.40 -2.87 0.45
N VAL A 65 -1.79 -2.68 1.71
CA VAL A 65 -3.15 -2.31 2.12
C VAL A 65 -3.61 -0.95 1.61
N MET A 66 -2.68 -0.02 1.33
CA MET A 66 -3.03 1.29 0.79
C MET A 66 -3.28 1.23 -0.72
N LEU A 67 -2.80 0.17 -1.39
CA LEU A 67 -3.04 -0.08 -2.81
C LEU A 67 -4.25 -0.97 -3.06
N PHE A 68 -4.45 -1.99 -2.22
CA PHE A 68 -5.47 -3.01 -2.47
C PHE A 68 -6.60 -3.03 -1.45
N GLY A 69 -6.57 -2.14 -0.47
CA GLY A 69 -7.51 -2.16 0.65
C GLY A 69 -7.23 -3.31 1.62
N TRP A 70 -8.11 -3.47 2.61
CA TRP A 70 -7.99 -4.52 3.63
C TRP A 70 -8.52 -5.88 3.22
N PHE A 71 -9.46 -5.91 2.28
CA PHE A 71 -10.20 -7.11 1.87
C PHE A 71 -9.75 -7.53 0.47
N PRO A 72 -9.17 -8.74 0.31
CA PRO A 72 -8.72 -9.25 -0.98
C PRO A 72 -9.82 -9.30 -2.06
N GLU A 73 -11.08 -9.51 -1.66
CA GLU A 73 -12.23 -9.64 -2.56
C GLU A 73 -12.58 -8.32 -3.28
N GLU A 74 -12.28 -7.19 -2.64
CA GLU A 74 -12.53 -5.84 -3.18
C GLU A 74 -11.29 -5.24 -3.85
N ALA A 75 -10.19 -5.98 -3.87
CA ALA A 75 -8.90 -5.48 -4.32
C ALA A 75 -8.88 -5.18 -5.82
N PRO A 76 -8.58 -3.93 -6.25
CA PRO A 76 -8.37 -3.63 -7.66
C PRO A 76 -7.17 -4.38 -8.22
N SER A 77 -7.08 -4.50 -9.54
CA SER A 77 -5.86 -5.00 -10.17
C SER A 77 -4.71 -4.00 -10.03
N MET A 78 -3.46 -4.49 -10.01
CA MET A 78 -2.30 -3.60 -9.95
C MET A 78 -2.23 -2.63 -11.13
N ALA A 79 -2.63 -3.06 -12.33
CA ALA A 79 -2.65 -2.23 -13.52
C ALA A 79 -3.70 -1.09 -13.45
N GLU A 80 -4.72 -1.24 -12.60
CA GLU A 80 -5.71 -0.19 -12.37
C GLU A 80 -5.23 0.89 -11.41
N VAL A 81 -4.33 0.54 -10.47
CA VAL A 81 -3.89 1.46 -9.42
C VAL A 81 -2.51 2.06 -9.65
N LEU A 82 -1.59 1.34 -10.32
CA LEU A 82 -0.23 1.80 -10.51
C LEU A 82 -0.08 2.64 -11.79
N PRO A 83 0.64 3.77 -11.75
CA PRO A 83 0.96 4.53 -12.94
C PRO A 83 2.02 3.82 -13.78
N VAL A 84 1.86 3.88 -15.11
CA VAL A 84 2.75 3.23 -16.11
C VAL A 84 4.18 3.77 -16.13
N SER A 85 4.39 4.94 -15.52
CA SER A 85 5.69 5.61 -15.39
C SER A 85 6.59 5.01 -14.32
N LEU A 86 6.07 4.10 -13.48
CA LEU A 86 6.83 3.51 -12.38
C LEU A 86 8.00 2.67 -12.88
N THR A 87 9.16 2.97 -12.30
CA THR A 87 10.40 2.22 -12.54
C THR A 87 10.82 1.42 -11.31
N TYR A 88 10.46 1.88 -10.10
CA TYR A 88 10.79 1.25 -8.80
C TYR A 88 9.60 1.21 -7.82
N PRO A 89 8.59 0.34 -8.03
CA PRO A 89 7.62 -0.03 -7.01
C PRO A 89 8.25 -0.91 -5.91
N TYR A 90 8.00 -0.51 -4.67
CA TYR A 90 8.38 -1.20 -3.45
C TYR A 90 7.13 -1.39 -2.59
N LEU A 91 6.68 -2.62 -2.42
CA LEU A 91 5.51 -2.93 -1.60
C LEU A 91 5.94 -3.48 -0.23
N THR A 92 5.34 -2.97 0.84
CA THR A 92 5.50 -3.49 2.20
C THR A 92 4.24 -4.17 2.69
N GLU A 93 4.40 -5.12 3.61
CA GLU A 93 3.28 -5.78 4.28
C GLU A 93 3.20 -5.41 5.77
N ASP A 94 3.25 -4.11 6.07
CA ASP A 94 3.51 -3.62 7.44
C ASP A 94 2.42 -3.93 8.48
N LEU A 95 1.22 -4.37 8.06
CA LEU A 95 0.05 -4.46 8.95
C LEU A 95 -0.56 -5.85 9.11
N ARG A 96 0.20 -6.91 8.82
CA ARG A 96 -0.28 -8.30 8.96
C ARG A 96 -0.80 -8.65 10.36
N MET A 97 -0.31 -7.95 11.38
CA MET A 97 -0.68 -8.13 12.78
C MET A 97 -2.00 -7.49 13.19
N GLN A 98 -2.66 -6.74 12.29
CA GLN A 98 -3.95 -6.12 12.58
C GLN A 98 -5.09 -7.12 12.50
N CYS A 99 -6.02 -7.01 13.44
CA CYS A 99 -7.13 -7.96 13.62
C CYS A 99 -8.09 -8.06 12.42
N THR A 100 -8.07 -7.10 11.49
CA THR A 100 -8.86 -7.09 10.25
C THR A 100 -8.06 -7.37 8.98
N TYR A 101 -6.78 -7.68 9.09
CA TYR A 101 -5.99 -7.95 7.90
C TYR A 101 -6.33 -9.34 7.35
N GLU A 102 -7.05 -9.38 6.23
CA GLU A 102 -7.50 -10.65 5.64
C GLU A 102 -6.56 -11.17 4.54
N TRP A 103 -5.62 -10.36 4.10
CA TRP A 103 -4.60 -10.79 3.15
C TRP A 103 -3.73 -11.89 3.74
N ARG A 104 -3.69 -13.00 3.02
CA ARG A 104 -2.74 -14.08 3.24
C ARG A 104 -1.65 -14.03 2.20
N GLU A 105 -0.49 -14.59 2.52
CA GLU A 105 0.66 -14.65 1.62
C GLU A 105 0.28 -15.24 0.25
N GLU A 106 -0.54 -16.29 0.21
CA GLU A 106 -0.93 -16.91 -1.05
C GLU A 106 -1.79 -15.99 -1.93
N LEU A 107 -2.63 -15.16 -1.31
CA LEU A 107 -3.47 -14.18 -2.00
C LEU A 107 -2.63 -13.01 -2.51
N VAL A 108 -1.66 -12.55 -1.72
CA VAL A 108 -0.69 -11.53 -2.13
C VAL A 108 0.10 -12.04 -3.34
N LEU A 109 0.69 -13.23 -3.25
CA LEU A 109 1.48 -13.82 -4.33
C LEU A 109 0.64 -14.05 -5.59
N ALA A 110 -0.62 -14.47 -5.47
CA ALA A 110 -1.52 -14.59 -6.61
C ALA A 110 -1.73 -13.23 -7.31
N LYS A 111 -1.99 -12.17 -6.54
CA LYS A 111 -2.20 -10.81 -7.05
C LYS A 111 -0.96 -10.25 -7.75
N LEU A 112 0.21 -10.41 -7.12
CA LEU A 112 1.49 -10.04 -7.72
C LEU A 112 1.75 -10.85 -9.00
N GLY A 113 1.46 -12.15 -8.98
CA GLY A 113 1.62 -13.05 -10.11
C GLY A 113 0.79 -12.64 -11.33
N GLU A 114 -0.44 -12.16 -11.15
CA GLU A 114 -1.27 -11.62 -12.23
C GLU A 114 -0.63 -10.39 -12.88
N TYR A 115 -0.10 -9.48 -12.08
CA TYR A 115 0.60 -8.31 -12.58
C TYR A 115 1.87 -8.68 -13.34
N TYR A 116 2.65 -9.63 -12.81
CA TYR A 116 3.86 -10.13 -13.47
C TYR A 116 3.59 -10.75 -14.84
N LYS A 117 2.46 -11.44 -15.02
CA LYS A 117 2.08 -12.02 -16.32
C LYS A 117 1.91 -10.95 -17.41
N ASN A 118 1.40 -9.78 -17.04
CA ASN A 118 1.07 -8.68 -17.97
C ASN A 118 2.02 -7.48 -17.84
N ILE A 119 3.19 -7.68 -17.22
CA ILE A 119 4.05 -6.58 -16.74
C ILE A 119 4.56 -5.67 -17.86
N LYS A 120 4.77 -6.22 -19.06
CA LYS A 120 5.22 -5.44 -20.23
C LYS A 120 4.19 -4.41 -20.68
N GLU A 121 2.91 -4.71 -20.54
CA GLU A 121 1.82 -3.83 -20.93
C GLU A 121 1.41 -2.92 -19.76
N ALA A 122 1.37 -3.47 -18.55
CA ALA A 122 0.96 -2.74 -17.36
C ALA A 122 2.04 -1.78 -16.82
N ALA A 123 3.32 -2.10 -17.02
CA ALA A 123 4.45 -1.40 -16.41
C ALA A 123 5.66 -1.35 -17.37
N PRO A 124 5.53 -0.70 -18.54
CA PRO A 124 6.57 -0.72 -19.57
C PRO A 124 7.89 -0.07 -19.13
N ALA A 125 7.84 0.85 -18.16
CA ALA A 125 9.02 1.54 -17.62
C ALA A 125 9.66 0.80 -16.43
N LEU A 126 9.11 -0.35 -16.02
CA LEU A 126 9.55 -1.04 -14.81
C LEU A 126 10.99 -1.54 -14.94
N GLU A 127 11.84 -1.15 -14.00
CA GLU A 127 13.23 -1.61 -13.91
C GLU A 127 13.38 -2.64 -12.79
N VAL A 128 12.81 -2.34 -11.62
CA VAL A 128 12.90 -3.20 -10.43
C VAL A 128 11.57 -3.20 -9.71
N PHE A 129 11.12 -4.38 -9.28
CA PHE A 129 9.98 -4.53 -8.38
C PHE A 129 10.45 -5.20 -7.10
N GLU A 130 10.22 -4.54 -5.96
CA GLU A 130 10.58 -5.07 -4.65
C GLU A 130 9.31 -5.32 -3.83
N PHE A 131 9.28 -6.47 -3.17
CA PHE A 131 8.26 -6.78 -2.18
C PHE A 131 8.95 -7.20 -0.89
N LYS A 132 8.65 -6.48 0.19
CA LYS A 132 9.06 -6.83 1.54
C LYS A 132 7.87 -7.48 2.25
N PRO A 133 7.79 -8.82 2.25
CA PRO A 133 6.79 -9.52 3.05
C PRO A 133 7.02 -9.23 4.53
N ASN A 134 5.96 -9.31 5.32
CA ASN A 134 6.07 -9.15 6.77
C ASN A 134 6.86 -10.33 7.34
N ARG A 135 8.10 -10.10 7.78
CA ARG A 135 8.89 -11.10 8.49
C ARG A 135 8.61 -10.97 9.97
N TYR A 136 7.97 -12.00 10.53
CA TYR A 136 7.71 -12.13 11.96
C TYR A 136 9.00 -12.19 12.81
N ASP A 137 10.17 -12.40 12.18
CA ASP A 137 11.40 -12.82 12.88
C ASP A 137 12.50 -11.76 13.03
N ASP A 138 12.35 -10.52 12.55
CA ASP A 138 13.41 -9.51 12.72
C ASP A 138 13.41 -8.84 14.12
N GLN A 139 12.61 -9.33 15.07
CA GLN A 139 12.68 -8.94 16.50
C GLN A 139 13.34 -9.98 17.42
N ARG A 140 14.08 -10.96 16.88
CA ARG A 140 15.06 -11.73 17.66
C ARG A 140 16.47 -11.44 17.18
N GLY A 141 16.98 -10.26 17.55
CA GLY A 141 18.37 -9.91 17.28
C GLY A 141 18.74 -8.55 17.84
N GLU A 142 18.82 -8.44 19.17
CA GLU A 142 20.01 -8.02 19.94
C GLU A 142 19.75 -8.19 21.43
#